data_AF-A0A4Y2A4F1-F1
#
_entry.id   AF-A0A4Y2A4F1-F1
#
_cell.length_a   1.000
_cell.length_b   1.000
_cell.length_c   1.000
_cell.angle_alpha   90.00
_cell.angle_beta   90.00
_cell.angle_gamma   90.00
#
_symmetry.space_group_name_H-M   'P 1'
#
loop_
_entity.id
_entity.type
_entity.pdbx_description
1 polymer ?
#
loop_
_entity_poly.entity_id
_entity_poly.type
_entity_poly.pdbx_seq_one_letter_code
_entity_poly.pdbx_strand_id
1 'polypeptide(L)'
;MTLPPASFADVVKDDDRRFRSRSRPREKKNTLLVYCKDEAESKKVKDKIQKSIDPFKLKIGIRSVKNVKKGILIECNSDNDVNKLSNEIEGNETLKNECEVHLPKKVNPKIIIYRVSEPFDVDDGLKKLKEQNTELEEAELIHQHLQSTKLGTNWIISIDPKSFFKIMKIGKINFGWQRYNTREYIRIKQCYKCYRFCHLAKFCKNIGEKEKMICSKCGQEGHKNKECTNEAKCINCTRLCFSCGLINVNHARVASDLLENDILKRNYDLVCINEPYFYQNTIGGCPKGYLQIALNLEPRVAIIIKSTLNFIKIEVERDMAVLSVIWNDMEYIIVNIYCSPSENLDSQILKLETICNRFPNHRIIIMGDFNAKSSAWSPRPTDERGKSVLEFVNKMDLFIENNGDSLATYSSEKGESWTDITITKNIERNLVDNWCVHSEITGSDHRLITFTLCAKRTNQSKNRLAWKIENMKLLEFKIEISRLVREFKGKSLNQGNLDLMLRYFCEKLYRVCGKCIKKGNEKMGITLYGGRINWKWTVVKFER
;
A
#
# COMPACT_ATOMS: atom_id res chain seq x y z
N MET A 1 21.90 -40.36 -8.67
CA MET A 1 21.98 -39.27 -7.68
C MET A 1 20.65 -38.52 -7.70
N THR A 2 19.85 -38.65 -6.64
CA THR A 2 18.61 -37.86 -6.48
C THR A 2 18.98 -36.39 -6.35
N LEU A 3 18.42 -35.53 -7.21
CA LEU A 3 18.60 -34.08 -7.11
C LEU A 3 18.22 -33.62 -5.70
N PRO A 4 18.99 -32.69 -5.08
CA PRO A 4 18.63 -32.17 -3.77
C PRO A 4 17.22 -31.53 -3.83
N PRO A 5 16.42 -31.66 -2.76
CA PRO A 5 15.07 -31.12 -2.75
C PRO A 5 15.10 -29.61 -3.02
N ALA A 6 14.24 -29.15 -3.95
CA ALA A 6 14.14 -27.75 -4.33
C ALA A 6 13.81 -26.89 -3.10
N SER A 7 14.55 -25.80 -2.91
CA SER A 7 14.31 -24.94 -1.76
C SER A 7 13.08 -24.07 -1.94
N PHE A 8 12.48 -23.59 -0.85
CA PHE A 8 11.32 -22.68 -0.93
C PHE A 8 11.59 -21.47 -1.83
N ALA A 9 12.78 -20.87 -1.74
CA ALA A 9 13.16 -19.76 -2.60
C ALA A 9 13.27 -20.13 -4.08
N ASP A 10 13.63 -21.38 -4.40
CA ASP A 10 13.71 -21.85 -5.78
C ASP A 10 12.32 -22.19 -6.34
N VAL A 11 11.40 -22.68 -5.50
CA VAL A 11 10.00 -22.94 -5.90
C VAL A 11 9.19 -21.65 -6.05
N VAL A 12 9.52 -20.59 -5.28
CA VAL A 12 8.88 -19.26 -5.38
C VAL A 12 9.43 -18.41 -6.54
N LYS A 13 10.58 -18.79 -7.14
CA LYS A 13 11.10 -18.09 -8.32
C LYS A 13 10.13 -18.29 -9.47
N ASP A 14 9.59 -17.18 -9.94
CA ASP A 14 8.63 -17.09 -11.02
C ASP A 14 9.42 -16.72 -12.28
N ASP A 15 9.57 -17.64 -13.22
CA ASP A 15 10.38 -17.43 -14.45
C ASP A 15 9.84 -16.27 -15.30
N ASP A 16 8.56 -15.93 -15.16
CA ASP A 16 7.88 -14.87 -15.91
C ASP A 16 7.97 -13.47 -15.27
N ARG A 17 8.50 -13.34 -14.05
CA ARG A 17 8.73 -12.02 -13.45
C ARG A 17 9.98 -11.41 -14.06
N ARG A 18 9.79 -10.54 -15.07
CA ARG A 18 10.82 -9.58 -15.50
C ARG A 18 11.41 -8.91 -14.27
N PHE A 19 12.66 -9.25 -13.94
CA PHE A 19 13.40 -8.75 -12.79
C PHE A 19 13.45 -7.22 -12.83
N ARG A 20 12.52 -6.55 -12.14
CA ARG A 20 12.61 -5.09 -11.88
C ARG A 20 13.58 -4.77 -10.74
N SER A 21 14.09 -5.76 -10.03
CA SER A 21 15.14 -5.58 -9.02
C SER A 21 16.52 -5.56 -9.70
N ARG A 22 17.17 -4.38 -9.74
CA ARG A 22 18.58 -4.22 -10.16
C ARG A 22 19.60 -4.91 -9.22
N SER A 23 19.16 -5.66 -8.22
CA SER A 23 20.05 -6.42 -7.34
C SER A 23 20.68 -7.56 -8.14
N ARG A 24 22.01 -7.48 -8.34
CA ARG A 24 22.82 -8.58 -8.91
C ARG A 24 22.43 -9.91 -8.26
N PRO A 25 22.33 -11.01 -9.03
CA PRO A 25 22.18 -12.35 -8.46
C PRO A 25 23.23 -12.53 -7.37
N ARG A 26 22.79 -12.82 -6.14
CA ARG A 26 23.74 -13.07 -5.06
C ARG A 26 24.49 -14.37 -5.38
N GLU A 27 25.81 -14.28 -5.48
CA GLU A 27 26.65 -15.48 -5.62
C GLU A 27 26.35 -16.47 -4.49
N LYS A 28 26.24 -17.75 -4.84
CA LYS A 28 26.12 -18.84 -3.86
C LYS A 28 27.38 -18.81 -2.99
N LYS A 29 27.20 -18.64 -1.68
CA LYS A 29 28.30 -18.68 -0.72
C LYS A 29 28.46 -20.10 -0.19
N ASN A 30 29.62 -20.70 -0.39
CA ASN A 30 29.95 -22.01 0.14
C ASN A 30 30.36 -21.84 1.60
N THR A 31 29.49 -22.23 2.52
CA THR A 31 29.61 -21.86 3.94
C THR A 31 29.47 -23.05 4.86
N LEU A 32 30.26 -23.06 5.92
CA LEU A 32 30.31 -24.07 6.96
C LEU A 32 30.06 -23.42 8.32
N LEU A 33 29.16 -23.97 9.13
CA LEU A 33 28.95 -23.55 10.51
C LEU A 33 29.61 -24.55 11.44
N VAL A 34 30.35 -24.05 12.43
CA VAL A 34 30.97 -24.88 13.46
C VAL A 34 30.57 -24.37 14.82
N TYR A 35 30.02 -25.26 15.65
CA TYR A 35 29.64 -25.01 17.03
C TYR A 35 30.40 -25.97 17.92
N CYS A 36 30.82 -25.56 19.12
CA CYS A 36 31.40 -26.49 20.09
C CYS A 36 30.49 -26.58 21.31
N LYS A 37 30.26 -27.80 21.81
CA LYS A 37 29.20 -28.12 22.78
C LYS A 37 29.35 -27.38 24.11
N ASP A 38 30.59 -27.18 24.56
CA ASP A 38 30.90 -26.61 25.88
C ASP A 38 31.29 -25.12 25.84
N GLU A 39 31.43 -24.52 24.65
CA GLU A 39 31.94 -23.15 24.50
C GLU A 39 30.88 -22.18 23.97
N ALA A 40 30.44 -21.25 24.83
CA ALA A 40 29.44 -20.25 24.47
C ALA A 40 30.03 -19.05 23.70
N GLU A 41 31.35 -18.85 23.75
CA GLU A 41 32.03 -17.71 23.14
C GLU A 41 32.62 -18.04 21.77
N SER A 42 32.14 -17.35 20.73
CA SER A 42 32.58 -17.54 19.34
C SER A 42 34.08 -17.32 19.12
N LYS A 43 34.72 -16.48 19.94
CA LYS A 43 36.17 -16.23 19.85
C LYS A 43 36.98 -17.45 20.27
N LYS A 44 36.61 -18.11 21.37
CA LYS A 44 37.26 -19.33 21.84
C LYS A 44 37.10 -20.48 20.86
N VAL A 45 35.90 -20.63 20.29
CA VAL A 45 35.63 -21.59 19.20
C VAL A 45 36.54 -21.33 17.99
N LYS A 46 36.69 -20.05 17.60
CA LYS A 46 37.59 -19.65 16.51
C LYS A 46 39.04 -20.02 16.81
N ASP A 47 39.54 -19.67 17.99
CA ASP A 47 40.94 -19.90 18.38
C ASP A 47 41.25 -21.40 18.46
N LYS A 48 40.29 -22.21 18.94
CA LYS A 48 40.42 -23.67 19.01
C LYS A 48 40.54 -24.29 17.61
N ILE A 49 39.68 -23.86 16.68
CA ILE A 49 39.70 -24.37 15.29
C ILE A 49 40.96 -23.91 14.55
N GLN A 50 41.41 -22.66 14.76
CA GLN A 50 42.64 -22.15 14.14
C GLN A 50 43.93 -22.81 14.68
N LYS A 51 43.91 -23.31 15.92
CA LYS A 51 45.04 -24.07 16.49
C LYS A 51 45.09 -25.51 15.98
N SER A 52 43.94 -26.14 15.82
CA SER A 52 43.83 -27.56 15.47
C SER A 52 43.87 -27.84 13.97
N ILE A 53 43.58 -26.85 13.12
CA ILE A 53 43.48 -27.02 11.66
C ILE A 53 44.37 -26.03 10.95
N ASP A 54 45.22 -26.53 10.06
CA ASP A 54 46.08 -25.75 9.19
C ASP A 54 45.53 -25.70 7.75
N PRO A 55 44.95 -24.57 7.30
CA PRO A 55 44.41 -24.44 5.95
C PRO A 55 45.46 -24.56 4.84
N PHE A 56 46.74 -24.27 5.13
CA PHE A 56 47.82 -24.35 4.13
C PHE A 56 48.12 -25.79 3.75
N LYS A 57 48.18 -26.69 4.72
CA LYS A 57 48.38 -28.14 4.50
C LYS A 57 47.24 -28.77 3.70
N LEU A 58 46.01 -28.33 3.98
CA LEU A 58 44.81 -28.86 3.33
C LEU A 58 44.54 -28.25 1.95
N LYS A 59 45.31 -27.22 1.55
CA LYS A 59 45.12 -26.44 0.32
C LYS A 59 43.68 -25.92 0.18
N ILE A 60 43.12 -25.42 1.28
CA ILE A 60 41.73 -24.92 1.35
C ILE A 60 41.71 -23.39 1.20
N GLY A 61 40.90 -22.88 0.27
CA GLY A 61 40.69 -21.45 0.11
C GLY A 61 39.59 -20.90 1.04
N ILE A 62 39.98 -20.24 2.13
CA ILE A 62 39.03 -19.56 3.05
C ILE A 62 38.87 -18.09 2.63
N ARG A 63 37.63 -17.66 2.34
CA ARG A 63 37.30 -16.27 2.02
C ARG A 63 37.13 -15.41 3.27
N SER A 64 36.40 -15.91 4.26
CA SER A 64 36.16 -15.16 5.51
C SER A 64 35.72 -16.06 6.65
N VAL A 65 35.98 -15.63 7.88
CA VAL A 65 35.48 -16.27 9.11
C VAL A 65 34.71 -15.23 9.92
N LYS A 66 33.46 -15.54 10.27
CA LYS A 66 32.54 -14.65 10.98
C LYS A 66 32.05 -15.29 12.28
N ASN A 67 31.90 -14.46 13.31
CA ASN A 67 31.34 -14.91 14.58
C ASN A 67 29.81 -15.02 14.47
N VAL A 68 29.26 -16.17 14.87
CA VAL A 68 27.82 -16.38 15.03
C VAL A 68 27.51 -16.68 16.49
N LYS A 69 26.24 -16.62 16.89
CA LYS A 69 25.85 -16.88 18.29
C LYS A 69 26.28 -18.31 18.68
N LYS A 70 27.21 -18.44 19.64
CA LYS A 70 27.80 -19.71 20.12
C LYS A 70 28.64 -20.50 19.09
N GLY A 71 29.14 -19.87 18.04
CA GLY A 71 29.95 -20.59 17.04
C GLY A 71 30.60 -19.68 16.00
N ILE A 72 31.12 -20.30 14.94
CA ILE A 72 31.74 -19.60 13.81
C ILE A 72 31.13 -20.02 12.47
N LEU A 73 31.19 -19.10 11.51
CA LEU A 73 30.81 -19.31 10.11
C LEU A 73 32.05 -19.12 9.24
N ILE A 74 32.42 -20.16 8.50
CA ILE A 74 33.56 -20.16 7.58
C ILE A 74 33.03 -20.11 6.15
N GLU A 75 33.40 -19.08 5.39
CA GLU A 75 33.12 -18.97 3.95
C GLU A 75 34.32 -19.50 3.16
N CYS A 76 34.12 -20.53 2.34
CA CYS A 76 35.14 -21.16 1.50
C CYS A 76 34.97 -20.77 0.01
N ASN A 77 36.00 -21.01 -0.80
CA ASN A 77 35.99 -20.74 -2.25
C ASN A 77 35.12 -21.72 -3.04
N SER A 78 35.17 -23.02 -2.72
CA SER A 78 34.43 -24.06 -3.44
C SER A 78 33.63 -24.99 -2.50
N ASP A 79 32.63 -25.69 -3.03
CA ASP A 79 31.91 -26.73 -2.27
C ASP A 79 32.85 -27.92 -1.90
N ASN A 80 33.90 -28.17 -2.70
CA ASN A 80 34.91 -29.18 -2.41
C ASN A 80 35.76 -28.81 -1.18
N ASP A 81 36.09 -27.52 -1.04
CA ASP A 81 36.81 -26.98 0.12
C ASP A 81 36.00 -27.11 1.42
N VAL A 82 34.68 -26.93 1.33
CA VAL A 82 33.76 -27.13 2.46
C VAL A 82 33.78 -28.60 2.90
N ASN A 83 33.70 -29.53 1.96
CA ASN A 83 33.71 -30.97 2.27
C ASN A 83 35.03 -31.41 2.89
N LYS A 84 36.18 -30.95 2.37
CA LYS A 84 37.50 -31.22 2.96
C LYS A 84 37.59 -30.72 4.39
N LEU A 85 37.11 -29.50 4.64
CA LEU A 85 37.11 -28.92 5.98
C LEU A 85 36.18 -29.67 6.94
N SER A 86 35.00 -30.10 6.46
CA SER A 86 34.06 -30.91 7.26
C SER A 86 34.70 -32.24 7.67
N ASN A 87 35.30 -32.95 6.70
CA ASN A 87 35.93 -34.25 6.94
C ASN A 87 37.12 -34.14 7.90
N GLU A 88 37.90 -33.05 7.84
CA GLU A 88 39.03 -32.85 8.75
C GLU A 88 38.56 -32.57 10.19
N ILE A 89 37.51 -31.77 10.36
CA ILE A 89 36.94 -31.49 11.69
C ILE A 89 36.33 -32.77 12.29
N GLU A 90 35.65 -33.58 11.47
CA GLU A 90 35.05 -34.85 11.89
C GLU A 90 36.08 -35.97 12.07
N GLY A 91 37.25 -35.88 11.40
CA GLY A 91 38.33 -36.85 11.48
C GLY A 91 39.32 -36.62 12.62
N ASN A 92 39.37 -35.40 13.18
CA ASN A 92 40.32 -35.05 14.24
C ASN A 92 39.84 -35.55 15.61
N GLU A 93 40.67 -36.35 16.29
CA GLU A 93 40.36 -36.97 17.59
C GLU A 93 39.95 -35.96 18.67
N THR A 94 40.49 -34.74 18.62
CA THR A 94 40.17 -33.68 19.59
C THR A 94 38.87 -32.94 19.25
N LEU A 95 38.65 -32.62 17.96
CA LEU A 95 37.51 -31.79 17.54
C LEU A 95 36.22 -32.58 17.33
N LYS A 96 36.31 -33.87 16.98
CA LYS A 96 35.16 -34.73 16.69
C LYS A 96 34.17 -34.86 17.84
N ASN A 97 34.67 -34.90 19.07
CA ASN A 97 33.83 -35.07 20.25
C ASN A 97 33.23 -33.74 20.74
N GLU A 98 33.95 -32.64 20.51
CA GLU A 98 33.65 -31.33 21.10
C GLU A 98 32.92 -30.39 20.14
N CYS A 99 33.13 -30.51 18.83
CA CYS A 99 32.61 -29.58 17.84
C CYS A 99 31.72 -30.28 16.81
N GLU A 100 30.58 -29.66 16.52
CA GLU A 100 29.60 -30.09 15.54
C GLU A 100 29.66 -29.18 14.31
N VAL A 101 29.78 -29.82 13.16
CA VAL A 101 29.77 -29.16 11.87
C VAL A 101 28.36 -29.22 11.29
N HIS A 102 27.86 -28.06 10.87
CA HIS A 102 26.52 -27.93 10.29
C HIS A 102 26.61 -27.17 8.96
N LEU A 103 25.98 -27.72 7.93
CA LEU A 103 25.73 -26.96 6.71
C LEU A 103 24.55 -26.00 6.94
N PRO A 104 24.61 -24.75 6.43
CA PRO A 104 23.51 -23.81 6.54
C PRO A 104 22.22 -24.34 5.90
N LYS A 105 21.29 -24.79 6.74
CA LYS A 105 19.98 -25.26 6.28
C LYS A 105 19.14 -24.06 5.84
N LYS A 106 18.55 -24.16 4.65
CA LYS A 106 17.52 -23.22 4.21
C LYS A 106 16.28 -23.40 5.08
N VAL A 107 15.58 -22.30 5.35
CA VAL A 107 14.40 -22.30 6.22
C VAL A 107 13.20 -22.81 5.44
N ASN A 108 12.56 -23.86 5.95
CA ASN A 108 11.30 -24.36 5.42
C ASN A 108 10.14 -23.40 5.72
N PRO A 109 9.14 -23.30 4.82
CA PRO A 109 7.95 -22.51 5.07
C PRO A 109 7.16 -23.07 6.24
N LYS A 110 6.34 -22.20 6.86
CA LYS A 110 5.52 -22.56 8.02
C LYS A 110 4.06 -22.33 7.70
N ILE A 111 3.22 -23.22 8.21
CA ILE A 111 1.76 -23.08 8.18
C ILE A 111 1.23 -22.92 9.59
N ILE A 112 0.08 -22.25 9.69
CA ILE A 112 -0.73 -22.21 10.91
C ILE A 112 -2.06 -22.90 10.64
N ILE A 113 -2.39 -23.87 11.48
CA ILE A 113 -3.68 -24.56 11.54
C ILE A 113 -4.45 -23.96 12.70
N TYR A 114 -5.63 -23.40 12.43
CA TYR A 114 -6.39 -22.67 13.44
C TYR A 114 -7.30 -23.58 14.26
N ARG A 115 -7.34 -23.37 15.58
CA ARG A 115 -8.36 -23.92 16.50
C ARG A 115 -8.46 -25.45 16.51
N VAL A 116 -7.33 -26.14 16.49
CA VAL A 116 -7.30 -27.59 16.69
C VAL A 116 -7.85 -27.89 18.09
N SER A 117 -8.91 -28.71 18.13
CA SER A 117 -9.78 -28.86 19.30
C SER A 117 -9.41 -30.03 20.22
N GLU A 118 -8.60 -30.97 19.74
CA GLU A 118 -8.32 -32.23 20.44
C GLU A 118 -6.93 -32.21 21.12
N PRO A 119 -6.83 -32.67 22.38
CA PRO A 119 -5.55 -32.86 23.06
C PRO A 119 -4.90 -34.14 22.52
N PHE A 120 -3.87 -33.98 21.70
CA PHE A 120 -3.01 -35.08 21.30
C PHE A 120 -1.58 -34.80 21.69
N ASP A 121 -0.81 -35.87 21.83
CA ASP A 121 0.62 -35.75 21.66
C ASP A 121 0.93 -35.17 20.27
N VAL A 122 1.87 -34.24 20.22
CA VAL A 122 2.12 -33.45 19.02
C VAL A 122 2.65 -34.34 17.89
N ASP A 123 3.49 -35.32 18.21
CA ASP A 123 4.11 -36.20 17.23
C ASP A 123 3.09 -37.21 16.68
N ASP A 124 2.22 -37.76 17.53
CA ASP A 124 1.08 -38.56 17.11
C ASP A 124 0.11 -37.78 16.22
N GLY A 125 -0.18 -36.52 16.58
CA GLY A 125 -1.02 -35.63 15.79
C GLY A 125 -0.42 -35.33 14.41
N LEU A 126 0.89 -35.10 14.31
CA LEU A 126 1.56 -34.91 13.02
C LEU A 126 1.47 -36.17 12.14
N LYS A 127 1.56 -37.37 12.73
CA LYS A 127 1.46 -38.63 11.99
C LYS A 127 0.07 -38.83 11.41
N LYS A 128 -0.98 -38.68 12.23
CA LYS A 128 -2.39 -38.75 11.79
C LYS A 128 -2.73 -37.72 10.71
N LEU A 129 -2.13 -36.53 10.81
CA LEU A 129 -2.32 -35.47 9.83
C LEU A 129 -1.72 -35.82 8.46
N LYS A 130 -0.64 -36.61 8.41
CA LYS A 130 -0.11 -37.17 7.15
C LYS A 130 -1.00 -38.29 6.60
N GLU A 131 -1.44 -39.21 7.47
CA GLU A 131 -2.27 -40.36 7.07
C GLU A 131 -3.60 -39.93 6.45
N GLN A 132 -4.20 -38.82 6.92
CA GLN A 132 -5.51 -38.36 6.45
C GLN A 132 -5.45 -37.43 5.21
N ASN A 133 -4.29 -36.86 4.88
CA ASN A 133 -4.16 -35.89 3.79
C ASN A 133 -3.12 -36.37 2.77
N THR A 134 -3.60 -36.80 1.60
CA THR A 134 -2.76 -37.27 0.46
C THR A 134 -1.70 -36.26 0.04
N GLU A 135 -1.95 -34.96 0.27
CA GLU A 135 -1.03 -33.88 -0.04
C GLU A 135 0.20 -33.84 0.88
N LEU A 136 0.14 -34.57 2.00
CA LEU A 136 1.16 -34.62 3.05
C LEU A 136 1.82 -35.99 3.23
N GLU A 137 1.51 -36.95 2.36
CA GLU A 137 1.98 -38.34 2.46
C GLU A 137 3.52 -38.42 2.52
N GLU A 138 4.20 -37.71 1.62
CA GLU A 138 5.68 -37.61 1.58
C GLU A 138 6.23 -36.39 2.34
N ALA A 139 5.38 -35.64 3.06
CA ALA A 139 5.77 -34.35 3.62
C ALA A 139 6.67 -34.49 4.86
N GLU A 140 7.69 -33.64 4.98
CA GLU A 140 8.45 -33.48 6.22
C GLU A 140 7.77 -32.41 7.08
N LEU A 141 7.11 -32.84 8.16
CA LEU A 141 6.41 -31.97 9.10
C LEU A 141 7.20 -31.88 10.40
N ILE A 142 7.54 -30.65 10.82
CA ILE A 142 8.23 -30.41 12.08
C ILE A 142 7.39 -29.44 12.90
N HIS A 143 6.98 -29.86 14.09
CA HIS A 143 6.31 -28.98 15.04
C HIS A 143 7.23 -27.81 15.43
N GLN A 144 6.67 -26.60 15.50
CA GLN A 144 7.41 -25.40 15.90
C GLN A 144 6.84 -24.77 17.17
N HIS A 145 5.53 -24.53 17.20
CA HIS A 145 4.90 -23.85 18.33
C HIS A 145 3.40 -24.12 18.39
N LEU A 146 2.87 -24.25 19.60
CA LEU A 146 1.45 -24.29 19.89
C LEU A 146 1.02 -22.97 20.53
N GLN A 147 -0.10 -22.42 20.07
CA GLN A 147 -0.70 -21.22 20.66
C GLN A 147 -2.08 -21.53 21.17
N SER A 148 -2.23 -21.61 22.50
CA SER A 148 -3.52 -21.79 23.14
C SER A 148 -4.40 -20.55 22.95
N THR A 149 -5.63 -20.75 22.50
CA THR A 149 -6.64 -19.70 22.38
C THR A 149 -7.92 -20.12 23.09
N LYS A 150 -8.84 -19.17 23.31
CA LYS A 150 -10.15 -19.45 23.93
C LYS A 150 -11.01 -20.48 23.16
N LEU A 151 -10.72 -20.69 21.88
CA LEU A 151 -11.52 -21.52 20.96
C LEU A 151 -10.76 -22.78 20.49
N GLY A 152 -9.63 -23.11 21.12
CA GLY A 152 -8.76 -24.24 20.73
C GLY A 152 -7.31 -23.83 20.56
N THR A 153 -6.47 -24.74 20.07
CA THR A 153 -5.03 -24.53 19.95
C THR A 153 -4.64 -24.29 18.50
N ASN A 154 -3.92 -23.20 18.19
CA ASN A 154 -3.36 -23.02 16.86
C ASN A 154 -2.02 -23.75 16.76
N TRP A 155 -1.88 -24.60 15.74
CA TRP A 155 -0.67 -25.39 15.51
C TRP A 155 0.19 -24.71 14.46
N ILE A 156 1.45 -24.41 14.78
CA ILE A 156 2.42 -23.86 13.84
C ILE A 156 3.41 -24.96 13.49
N ILE A 157 3.42 -25.32 12.21
CA ILE A 157 4.16 -26.48 11.69
C ILE A 157 5.05 -25.99 10.55
N SER A 158 6.32 -26.42 10.56
CA SER A 158 7.22 -26.28 9.43
C SER A 158 6.98 -27.44 8.46
N ILE A 159 6.86 -27.13 7.18
CA ILE A 159 6.50 -28.08 6.12
C ILE A 159 7.47 -27.94 4.95
N ASP A 160 7.69 -29.01 4.21
CA ASP A 160 8.49 -28.96 2.99
C ASP A 160 7.87 -28.02 1.93
N PRO A 161 8.68 -27.42 1.05
CA PRO A 161 8.19 -26.48 0.04
C PRO A 161 7.12 -27.04 -0.90
N LYS A 162 7.22 -28.31 -1.32
CA LYS A 162 6.30 -28.88 -2.32
C LYS A 162 4.90 -29.04 -1.72
N SER A 163 4.83 -29.64 -0.54
CA SER A 163 3.57 -29.87 0.18
C SER A 163 2.95 -28.57 0.65
N PHE A 164 3.77 -27.56 1.00
CA PHE A 164 3.30 -26.22 1.33
C PHE A 164 2.42 -25.62 0.22
N PHE A 165 2.85 -25.64 -1.04
CA PHE A 165 2.05 -25.08 -2.14
C PHE A 165 0.76 -25.85 -2.39
N LYS A 166 0.79 -27.18 -2.26
CA LYS A 166 -0.42 -28.02 -2.37
C LYS A 166 -1.45 -27.61 -1.31
N ILE A 167 -1.03 -27.54 -0.05
CA ILE A 167 -1.92 -27.14 1.06
C ILE A 167 -2.38 -25.68 0.92
N MET A 168 -1.50 -24.76 0.51
CA MET A 168 -1.86 -23.36 0.35
C MET A 168 -2.87 -23.13 -0.79
N LYS A 169 -2.85 -23.96 -1.84
CA LYS A 169 -3.85 -23.92 -2.92
C LYS A 169 -5.24 -24.34 -2.44
N ILE A 170 -5.32 -25.30 -1.50
CA ILE A 170 -6.57 -25.80 -0.92
C ILE A 170 -7.06 -24.89 0.22
N GLY A 171 -6.13 -24.36 1.03
CA GLY A 171 -6.39 -23.47 2.17
C GLY A 171 -7.05 -24.13 3.38
N LYS A 172 -7.21 -25.46 3.35
CA LYS A 172 -7.84 -26.26 4.41
C LYS A 172 -7.14 -27.61 4.53
N ILE A 173 -7.20 -28.20 5.73
CA ILE A 173 -6.63 -29.50 6.04
C ILE A 173 -7.62 -30.34 6.85
N ASN A 174 -7.67 -31.65 6.60
CA ASN A 174 -8.51 -32.56 7.36
C ASN A 174 -7.71 -33.08 8.57
N PHE A 175 -8.36 -33.15 9.73
CA PHE A 175 -7.76 -33.77 10.91
C PHE A 175 -8.87 -34.29 11.84
N GLY A 176 -8.90 -35.61 12.02
CA GLY A 176 -10.01 -36.31 12.68
C GLY A 176 -11.31 -36.12 11.89
N TRP A 177 -12.39 -35.78 12.60
CA TRP A 177 -13.71 -35.52 12.01
C TRP A 177 -13.90 -34.07 11.54
N GLN A 178 -12.86 -33.24 11.65
CA GLN A 178 -12.95 -31.80 11.39
C GLN A 178 -12.07 -31.38 10.22
N ARG A 179 -12.46 -30.27 9.60
CA ARG A 179 -11.68 -29.62 8.55
C ARG A 179 -11.25 -28.23 9.03
N TYR A 180 -9.95 -28.06 9.18
CA TYR A 180 -9.35 -26.85 9.73
C TYR A 180 -8.89 -25.91 8.63
N ASN A 181 -9.01 -24.60 8.89
CA ASN A 181 -8.46 -23.58 8.01
C ASN A 181 -6.94 -23.50 8.20
N THR A 182 -6.21 -23.42 7.09
CA THR A 182 -4.76 -23.29 7.08
C THR A 182 -4.33 -22.01 6.38
N ARG A 183 -3.27 -21.39 6.88
CA ARG A 183 -2.63 -20.22 6.25
C ARG A 183 -1.13 -20.30 6.38
N GLU A 184 -0.42 -19.57 5.52
CA GLU A 184 1.01 -19.33 5.70
C GLU A 184 1.24 -18.60 7.03
N TYR A 185 2.17 -19.10 7.82
CA TYR A 185 2.60 -18.49 9.06
C TYR A 185 3.89 -17.70 8.84
N ILE A 186 3.75 -16.38 8.79
CA ILE A 186 4.88 -15.46 8.73
C ILE A 186 5.06 -14.84 10.11
N ARG A 187 6.19 -15.13 10.76
CA ARG A 187 6.55 -14.48 12.02
C ARG A 187 7.06 -13.06 11.76
N ILE A 188 6.13 -12.11 11.68
CA ILE A 188 6.48 -10.70 11.58
C ILE A 188 6.84 -10.17 12.97
N LYS A 189 8.04 -9.61 13.12
CA LYS A 189 8.44 -8.94 14.37
C LYS A 189 7.62 -7.66 14.51
N GLN A 190 6.86 -7.51 15.58
CA GLN A 190 6.11 -6.31 15.91
C GLN A 190 6.56 -5.74 17.26
N CYS A 191 6.75 -4.42 17.31
CA CYS A 191 7.10 -3.69 18.51
C CYS A 191 5.86 -3.47 19.38
N TYR A 192 5.88 -3.90 20.66
CA TYR A 192 4.72 -3.70 21.55
C TYR A 192 4.57 -2.27 22.10
N LYS A 193 5.55 -1.37 21.88
CA LYS A 193 5.44 0.04 22.28
C LYS A 193 4.72 0.87 21.21
N CYS A 194 5.15 0.76 19.94
CA CYS A 194 4.58 1.54 18.84
C CYS A 194 3.75 0.72 17.84
N TYR A 195 3.57 -0.58 18.05
CA TYR A 195 2.83 -1.51 17.19
C TYR A 195 3.32 -1.60 15.73
N ARG A 196 4.51 -1.07 15.44
CA ARG A 196 5.16 -1.10 14.12
C ARG A 196 6.00 -2.37 13.95
N PHE A 197 6.19 -2.78 12.69
CA PHE A 197 6.97 -3.97 12.36
C PHE A 197 8.49 -3.76 12.40
N CYS A 198 9.23 -4.88 12.30
CA CYS A 198 10.67 -5.00 12.06
C CYS A 198 11.63 -4.62 13.20
N HIS A 199 11.14 -4.24 14.39
CA HIS A 199 12.00 -3.95 15.54
C HIS A 199 11.39 -4.43 16.86
N LEU A 200 12.26 -4.60 17.87
CA LEU A 200 11.86 -4.91 19.23
C LEU A 200 11.59 -3.62 20.02
N ALA A 201 10.74 -3.70 21.03
CA ALA A 201 10.43 -2.59 21.93
C ALA A 201 11.67 -1.93 22.56
N LYS A 202 12.71 -2.72 22.84
CA LYS A 202 14.00 -2.23 23.37
C LYS A 202 14.79 -1.35 22.40
N PHE A 203 14.51 -1.44 21.10
CA PHE A 203 15.17 -0.66 20.05
C PHE A 203 14.22 0.35 19.39
N CYS A 204 13.09 0.66 20.05
CA CYS A 204 12.08 1.55 19.52
C CYS A 204 12.51 3.01 19.64
N LYS A 205 12.93 3.62 18.52
CA LYS A 205 13.25 5.05 18.43
C LYS A 205 12.02 5.95 18.24
N ASN A 206 10.85 5.36 18.00
CA ASN A 206 9.64 6.08 17.61
C ASN A 206 8.87 6.69 18.79
N ILE A 207 9.24 6.33 20.01
CA ILE A 207 8.63 6.83 21.25
C ILE A 207 9.79 7.32 22.09
N GLY A 208 9.88 8.63 22.27
CA GLY A 208 10.87 9.27 23.15
C GLY A 208 10.63 8.87 24.61
N GLU A 209 11.68 8.98 25.43
CA GLU A 209 11.67 8.64 26.85
C GLU A 209 10.72 9.57 27.63
N LYS A 210 9.45 9.17 27.70
CA LYS A 210 8.47 9.30 28.79
C LYS A 210 7.05 9.20 28.20
N GLU A 211 6.33 8.17 28.65
CA GLU A 211 4.85 8.08 28.69
C GLU A 211 4.00 8.18 27.42
N LYS A 212 4.56 8.31 26.21
CA LYS A 212 3.77 8.20 24.98
C LYS A 212 3.46 6.74 24.62
N MET A 213 2.46 6.16 25.27
CA MET A 213 1.87 4.89 24.83
C MET A 213 0.93 5.11 23.64
N ILE A 214 1.11 4.32 22.59
CA ILE A 214 0.22 4.31 21.43
C ILE A 214 -0.89 3.28 21.67
N CYS A 215 -2.14 3.63 21.37
CA CYS A 215 -3.25 2.71 21.46
C CYS A 215 -3.18 1.64 20.35
N SER A 216 -3.26 0.35 20.71
CA SER A 216 -3.24 -0.74 19.72
C SER A 216 -4.50 -0.84 18.84
N LYS A 217 -5.59 -0.19 19.24
CA LYS A 217 -6.86 -0.16 18.49
C LYS A 217 -6.87 0.95 17.44
N CYS A 218 -6.62 2.21 17.84
CA CYS A 218 -6.75 3.36 16.93
C CYS A 218 -5.41 3.99 16.50
N GLY A 219 -4.28 3.62 17.11
CA GLY A 219 -2.96 4.13 16.76
C GLY A 219 -2.65 5.55 17.25
N GLN A 220 -3.51 6.16 18.07
CA GLN A 220 -3.29 7.48 18.68
C GLN A 220 -2.51 7.38 20.02
N GLU A 221 -1.86 8.48 20.41
CA GLU A 221 -1.15 8.61 21.68
C GLU A 221 -2.12 8.90 22.85
N GLY A 222 -1.70 8.59 24.08
CA GLY A 222 -2.32 9.10 25.31
C GLY A 222 -3.38 8.21 25.97
N HIS A 223 -3.68 7.02 25.43
CA HIS A 223 -4.63 6.09 26.07
C HIS A 223 -4.36 4.61 25.74
N LYS A 224 -4.91 3.70 26.54
CA LYS A 224 -4.84 2.24 26.31
C LYS A 224 -6.01 1.75 25.47
N ASN A 225 -5.88 0.57 24.87
CA ASN A 225 -6.96 -0.07 24.09
C ASN A 225 -8.27 -0.21 24.90
N LYS A 226 -8.16 -0.53 26.21
CA LYS A 226 -9.32 -0.65 27.10
C LYS A 226 -10.13 0.65 27.26
N GLU A 227 -9.48 1.79 27.12
CA GLU A 227 -10.07 3.13 27.27
C GLU A 227 -10.43 3.76 25.90
N CYS A 228 -10.25 3.01 24.81
CA CYS A 228 -10.33 3.54 23.45
C CYS A 228 -11.77 3.53 22.90
N THR A 229 -12.38 4.72 22.82
CA THR A 229 -13.67 4.97 22.15
C THR A 229 -13.54 5.11 20.63
N ASN A 230 -12.33 5.38 20.13
CA ASN A 230 -12.07 5.59 18.70
C ASN A 230 -12.27 4.32 17.86
N GLU A 231 -12.53 4.52 16.57
CA GLU A 231 -12.58 3.45 15.58
C GLU A 231 -11.23 2.73 15.44
N ALA A 232 -11.28 1.44 15.11
CA ALA A 232 -10.09 0.63 14.94
C ALA A 232 -9.34 1.02 13.65
N LYS A 233 -8.10 1.48 13.79
CA LYS A 233 -7.20 1.87 12.70
C LYS A 233 -5.86 1.16 12.85
N CYS A 234 -5.43 0.47 11.79
CA CYS A 234 -4.14 -0.22 11.79
C CYS A 234 -3.00 0.75 11.50
N ILE A 235 -2.16 1.06 12.50
CA ILE A 235 -1.03 2.00 12.39
C ILE A 235 -0.06 1.70 11.25
N ASN A 236 0.09 0.42 10.87
CA ASN A 236 0.95 0.03 9.75
C ASN A 236 0.26 0.27 8.41
N CYS A 237 -1.07 0.13 8.32
CA CYS A 237 -1.84 0.42 7.11
C CYS A 237 -2.05 1.92 6.89
N THR A 238 -2.25 2.71 7.95
CA THR A 238 -2.35 4.18 7.82
C THR A 238 -1.06 4.79 7.26
N ARG A 239 0.08 4.14 7.52
CA ARG A 239 1.39 4.54 6.99
C ARG A 239 1.72 3.98 5.61
N LEU A 240 0.90 3.04 5.12
CA LEU A 240 0.89 2.62 3.73
C LEU A 240 0.03 3.54 2.88
N CYS A 241 -0.59 4.57 3.46
CA CYS A 241 -1.31 5.58 2.71
C CYS A 241 -0.35 6.71 2.28
N PHE A 242 -0.55 7.24 1.08
CA PHE A 242 0.16 8.43 0.61
C PHE A 242 -0.61 9.66 1.07
N SER A 243 -0.01 10.49 1.92
CA SER A 243 -0.68 11.65 2.49
C SER A 243 -0.35 12.92 1.71
N CYS A 244 -1.39 13.59 1.20
CA CYS A 244 -1.29 14.79 0.37
C CYS A 244 -1.87 16.02 1.07
N GLY A 245 -1.28 17.18 0.83
CA GLY A 245 -1.82 18.49 1.21
C GLY A 245 -1.86 19.48 0.05
N LEU A 246 -2.81 20.42 0.07
CA LEU A 246 -2.90 21.58 -0.82
C LEU A 246 -3.17 22.83 0.02
N ILE A 247 -2.41 23.89 -0.21
CA ILE A 247 -2.66 25.19 0.43
C ILE A 247 -2.13 26.34 -0.44
N ASN A 248 -2.90 27.42 -0.53
CA ASN A 248 -2.40 28.70 -1.01
C ASN A 248 -1.88 29.52 0.19
N VAL A 249 -0.59 29.85 0.20
CA VAL A 249 0.02 30.60 1.32
C VAL A 249 0.06 32.11 1.08
N ASN A 250 -0.47 32.60 -0.05
CA ASN A 250 -0.64 34.02 -0.40
C ASN A 250 0.61 34.87 -0.14
N HIS A 251 1.78 34.33 -0.49
CA HIS A 251 3.11 34.88 -0.24
C HIS A 251 3.41 35.24 1.23
N ALA A 252 2.64 34.73 2.19
CA ALA A 252 2.81 35.04 3.59
C ALA A 252 3.89 34.16 4.22
N ARG A 253 4.96 34.79 4.73
CA ARG A 253 6.03 34.09 5.46
C ARG A 253 5.49 33.30 6.66
N VAL A 254 4.56 33.89 7.41
CA VAL A 254 3.94 33.24 8.58
C VAL A 254 3.19 31.97 8.17
N ALA A 255 2.49 31.99 7.03
CA ALA A 255 1.80 30.82 6.53
C ALA A 255 2.76 29.70 6.11
N SER A 256 3.88 30.06 5.47
CA SER A 256 4.97 29.12 5.18
C SER A 256 5.54 28.46 6.45
N ASP A 257 5.81 29.24 7.50
CA ASP A 257 6.38 28.71 8.75
C ASP A 257 5.38 27.80 9.50
N LEU A 258 4.09 28.13 9.49
CA LEU A 258 3.04 27.26 10.04
C LEU A 258 2.88 25.97 9.24
N LEU A 259 2.95 26.06 7.91
CA LEU A 259 2.88 24.91 7.03
C LEU A 259 4.03 23.92 7.29
N GLU A 260 5.24 24.41 7.55
CA GLU A 260 6.38 23.55 7.92
C GLU A 260 6.06 22.69 9.15
N ASN A 261 5.48 23.32 10.18
CA ASN A 261 5.06 22.63 11.40
C ASN A 261 3.97 21.60 11.12
N ASP A 262 2.99 21.92 10.28
CA ASP A 262 1.94 20.98 9.88
C ASP A 262 2.48 19.78 9.09
N ILE A 263 3.42 20.03 8.16
CA ILE A 263 4.11 18.97 7.41
C ILE A 263 4.80 18.00 8.35
N LEU A 264 5.53 18.50 9.35
CA LEU A 264 6.23 17.66 10.32
C LEU A 264 5.27 16.95 11.27
N LYS A 265 4.28 17.67 11.82
CA LYS A 265 3.33 17.15 12.81
C LYS A 265 2.44 16.06 12.22
N ARG A 266 1.95 16.26 11.00
CA ARG A 266 1.04 15.34 10.31
C ARG A 266 1.77 14.37 9.40
N ASN A 267 3.08 14.58 9.18
CA ASN A 267 3.97 13.73 8.40
C ASN A 267 3.42 13.51 6.97
N TYR A 268 3.13 14.62 6.28
CA TYR A 268 2.70 14.57 4.87
C TYR A 268 3.80 13.99 3.98
N ASP A 269 3.41 13.33 2.91
CA ASP A 269 4.33 12.77 1.93
C ASP A 269 4.59 13.77 0.79
N LEU A 270 3.54 14.50 0.39
CA LEU A 270 3.60 15.55 -0.62
C LEU A 270 2.64 16.69 -0.26
N VAL A 271 3.07 17.94 -0.44
CA VAL A 271 2.22 19.12 -0.31
C VAL A 271 2.39 20.02 -1.54
N CYS A 272 1.27 20.35 -2.17
CA CYS A 272 1.17 21.36 -3.22
C CYS A 272 0.92 22.73 -2.58
N ILE A 273 1.71 23.72 -2.98
CA ILE A 273 1.65 25.09 -2.47
C ILE A 273 1.36 26.03 -3.63
N ASN A 274 0.41 26.93 -3.44
CA ASN A 274 0.12 28.06 -4.32
C ASN A 274 0.59 29.37 -3.67
N GLU A 275 1.04 30.32 -4.49
CA GLU A 275 1.64 31.59 -4.09
C GLU A 275 2.66 31.46 -2.94
N PRO A 276 3.72 30.65 -3.11
CA PRO A 276 4.72 30.45 -2.05
C PRO A 276 5.42 31.75 -1.66
N TYR A 277 5.81 31.87 -0.38
CA TYR A 277 6.75 32.92 0.03
C TYR A 277 8.14 32.61 -0.55
N PHE A 278 8.56 33.39 -1.53
CA PHE A 278 9.82 33.24 -2.24
C PHE A 278 10.80 34.33 -1.84
N TYR A 279 11.94 33.95 -1.26
CA TYR A 279 12.98 34.88 -0.80
C TYR A 279 14.37 34.29 -1.06
N GLN A 280 15.29 35.10 -1.60
CA GLN A 280 16.68 34.70 -1.90
C GLN A 280 16.78 33.37 -2.67
N ASN A 281 15.99 33.19 -3.72
CA ASN A 281 15.94 31.98 -4.55
C ASN A 281 15.52 30.69 -3.82
N THR A 282 14.83 30.83 -2.68
CA THR A 282 14.31 29.71 -1.90
C THR A 282 12.85 29.94 -1.50
N ILE A 283 12.14 28.85 -1.25
CA ILE A 283 10.75 28.90 -0.77
C ILE A 283 10.77 28.67 0.75
N GLY A 284 10.10 29.55 1.49
CA GLY A 284 9.93 29.40 2.93
C GLY A 284 9.04 28.20 3.29
N GLY A 285 9.31 27.56 4.43
CA GLY A 285 8.45 26.51 4.98
C GLY A 285 8.79 25.08 4.54
N CYS A 286 10.02 24.82 4.08
CA CYS A 286 10.48 23.48 3.69
C CYS A 286 11.26 22.79 4.84
N PRO A 287 10.69 21.76 5.49
CA PRO A 287 11.35 21.11 6.62
C PRO A 287 12.52 20.20 6.20
N LYS A 288 13.42 19.94 7.15
CA LYS A 288 14.49 18.94 6.95
C LYS A 288 13.91 17.57 6.60
N GLY A 289 14.49 16.92 5.59
CA GLY A 289 13.99 15.64 5.07
C GLY A 289 12.94 15.78 3.96
N TYR A 290 12.69 16.99 3.48
CA TYR A 290 11.87 17.27 2.32
C TYR A 290 12.68 17.99 1.24
N LEU A 291 12.17 17.93 0.02
CA LEU A 291 12.72 18.58 -1.17
C LEU A 291 11.67 19.57 -1.68
N GLN A 292 12.12 20.75 -2.06
CA GLN A 292 11.30 21.77 -2.70
C GLN A 292 11.45 21.70 -4.22
N ILE A 293 10.34 21.64 -4.93
CA ILE A 293 10.32 21.68 -6.39
C ILE A 293 9.50 22.88 -6.85
N ALA A 294 10.17 23.84 -7.45
CA ALA A 294 9.57 25.04 -8.04
C ALA A 294 10.53 25.62 -9.09
N LEU A 295 10.02 26.59 -9.85
CA LEU A 295 10.85 27.39 -10.76
C LEU A 295 11.79 28.29 -9.95
N ASN A 296 13.04 28.43 -10.38
CA ASN A 296 14.04 29.28 -9.73
C ASN A 296 13.88 30.78 -10.06
N LEU A 297 12.67 31.21 -10.41
CA LEU A 297 12.35 32.57 -10.81
C LEU A 297 10.89 32.86 -10.45
N GLU A 298 10.67 33.51 -9.31
CA GLU A 298 9.34 33.94 -8.80
C GLU A 298 8.20 32.94 -9.06
N PRO A 299 8.28 31.73 -8.48
CA PRO A 299 7.26 30.70 -8.68
C PRO A 299 5.92 31.08 -8.02
N ARG A 300 4.80 30.83 -8.71
CA ARG A 300 3.45 30.87 -8.12
C ARG A 300 2.99 29.49 -7.62
N VAL A 301 3.74 28.43 -7.94
CA VAL A 301 3.51 27.08 -7.42
C VAL A 301 4.78 26.44 -6.92
N ALA A 302 4.65 25.62 -5.88
CA ALA A 302 5.72 24.77 -5.39
C ALA A 302 5.18 23.42 -4.94
N ILE A 303 6.03 22.39 -5.00
CA ILE A 303 5.73 21.09 -4.42
C ILE A 303 6.80 20.77 -3.38
N ILE A 304 6.38 20.56 -2.14
CA ILE A 304 7.22 20.01 -1.07
C ILE A 304 6.99 18.50 -1.02
N ILE A 305 8.03 17.73 -1.30
CA ILE A 305 7.97 16.26 -1.35
C ILE A 305 8.99 15.64 -0.41
N LYS A 306 8.61 14.59 0.30
CA LYS A 306 9.50 13.88 1.21
C LYS A 306 10.70 13.30 0.46
N SER A 307 11.91 13.51 0.98
CA SER A 307 13.16 13.12 0.31
C SER A 307 13.34 11.61 0.11
N THR A 308 12.56 10.80 0.82
CA THR A 308 12.56 9.33 0.69
C THR A 308 11.73 8.82 -0.50
N LEU A 309 10.96 9.68 -1.16
CA LEU A 309 10.12 9.31 -2.29
C LEU A 309 10.90 9.39 -3.61
N ASN A 310 10.66 8.42 -4.48
CA ASN A 310 11.19 8.45 -5.84
C ASN A 310 10.24 9.26 -6.72
N PHE A 311 10.78 10.27 -7.40
CA PHE A 311 10.02 11.07 -8.34
C PHE A 311 10.89 11.59 -9.49
N ILE A 312 10.24 11.99 -10.58
CA ILE A 312 10.83 12.61 -11.77
C ILE A 312 10.10 13.93 -12.00
N LYS A 313 10.86 15.00 -12.27
CA LYS A 313 10.31 16.29 -12.69
C LYS A 313 9.93 16.19 -14.17
N ILE A 314 8.65 16.33 -14.50
CA ILE A 314 8.18 16.34 -15.88
C ILE A 314 8.23 17.76 -16.42
N GLU A 315 7.64 18.71 -15.69
CA GLU A 315 7.50 20.10 -16.10
C GLU A 315 7.47 20.98 -14.85
N VAL A 316 8.21 22.09 -14.85
CA VAL A 316 8.23 23.03 -13.72
C VAL A 316 8.28 24.44 -14.30
N GLU A 317 7.14 25.10 -14.27
CA GLU A 317 6.92 26.45 -14.75
C GLU A 317 6.50 27.37 -13.60
N ARG A 318 6.18 28.63 -13.92
CA ARG A 318 5.77 29.63 -12.94
C ARG A 318 4.45 29.26 -12.25
N ASP A 319 3.44 28.90 -13.04
CA ASP A 319 2.07 28.67 -12.59
C ASP A 319 1.69 27.17 -12.54
N MET A 320 2.61 26.27 -12.94
CA MET A 320 2.36 24.83 -12.95
C MET A 320 3.63 24.02 -12.63
N ALA A 321 3.50 22.98 -11.81
CA ALA A 321 4.54 22.01 -11.55
C ALA A 321 3.99 20.59 -11.67
N VAL A 322 4.66 19.74 -12.44
CA VAL A 322 4.25 18.38 -12.77
C VAL A 322 5.36 17.40 -12.40
N LEU A 323 5.03 16.45 -11.52
CA LEU A 323 5.93 15.38 -11.08
C LEU A 323 5.34 14.01 -11.41
N SER A 324 6.18 13.07 -11.84
CA SER A 324 5.87 11.65 -11.75
C SER A 324 6.40 11.12 -10.42
N VAL A 325 5.52 10.62 -9.56
CA VAL A 325 5.84 10.07 -8.24
C VAL A 325 5.53 8.58 -8.22
N ILE A 326 6.48 7.77 -7.76
CA ILE A 326 6.29 6.33 -7.61
C ILE A 326 5.88 6.03 -6.17
N TRP A 327 4.69 5.46 -6.01
CA TRP A 327 4.19 5.00 -4.72
C TRP A 327 3.44 3.67 -4.87
N ASN A 328 3.72 2.72 -3.97
CA ASN A 328 3.20 1.34 -4.03
C ASN A 328 3.41 0.67 -5.41
N ASP A 329 4.61 0.83 -5.97
CA ASP A 329 4.99 0.30 -7.30
C ASP A 329 4.13 0.79 -8.48
N MET A 330 3.32 1.82 -8.25
CA MET A 330 2.50 2.49 -9.26
C MET A 330 2.97 3.92 -9.45
N GLU A 331 2.85 4.41 -10.68
CA GLU A 331 3.21 5.77 -11.06
C GLU A 331 2.00 6.70 -10.96
N TYR A 332 2.20 7.86 -10.34
CA TYR A 332 1.22 8.93 -10.17
C TYR A 332 1.77 10.22 -10.76
N ILE A 333 1.03 10.85 -11.64
CA ILE A 333 1.32 12.18 -12.16
C ILE A 333 0.66 13.19 -11.23
N ILE A 334 1.47 13.93 -10.48
CA ILE A 334 1.03 15.00 -9.58
C ILE A 334 1.18 16.32 -10.31
N VAL A 335 0.09 17.07 -10.44
CA VAL A 335 0.05 18.40 -11.04
C VAL A 335 -0.35 19.39 -9.94
N ASN A 336 0.54 20.34 -9.65
CA ASN A 336 0.20 21.55 -8.91
C ASN A 336 -0.03 22.69 -9.89
N ILE A 337 -1.13 23.42 -9.78
CA ILE A 337 -1.48 24.52 -10.68
C ILE A 337 -1.99 25.73 -9.90
N TYR A 338 -1.63 26.93 -10.35
CA TYR A 338 -2.24 28.19 -9.92
C TYR A 338 -2.86 28.89 -11.12
N CYS A 339 -4.11 29.30 -11.00
CA CYS A 339 -4.78 30.07 -12.04
C CYS A 339 -5.14 31.45 -11.49
N SER A 340 -4.44 32.49 -11.94
CA SER A 340 -4.71 33.87 -11.52
C SER A 340 -6.18 34.26 -11.75
N PRO A 341 -6.83 34.98 -10.82
CA PRO A 341 -8.19 35.46 -11.01
C PRO A 341 -8.29 36.56 -12.08
N SER A 342 -7.18 37.24 -12.40
CA SER A 342 -7.11 38.33 -13.38
C SER A 342 -6.76 37.87 -14.80
N GLU A 343 -6.37 36.61 -14.98
CA GLU A 343 -5.95 36.05 -16.27
C GLU A 343 -7.00 35.06 -16.81
N ASN A 344 -7.08 34.92 -18.14
CA ASN A 344 -7.92 33.90 -18.77
C ASN A 344 -7.35 32.50 -18.47
N LEU A 345 -8.25 31.55 -18.19
CA LEU A 345 -7.98 30.16 -17.84
C LEU A 345 -7.64 29.25 -19.06
N ASP A 346 -7.91 29.68 -20.29
CA ASP A 346 -7.80 28.86 -21.51
C ASP A 346 -6.40 28.25 -21.69
N SER A 347 -5.35 29.02 -21.41
CA SER A 347 -3.95 28.57 -21.53
C SER A 347 -3.66 27.44 -20.52
N GLN A 348 -4.11 27.60 -19.28
CA GLN A 348 -3.95 26.63 -18.20
C GLN A 348 -4.73 25.35 -18.50
N ILE A 349 -5.98 25.47 -18.98
CA ILE A 349 -6.79 24.31 -19.40
C ILE A 349 -6.09 23.57 -20.54
N LEU A 350 -5.60 24.26 -21.56
CA LEU A 350 -4.91 23.61 -22.68
C LEU A 350 -3.67 22.83 -22.23
N LYS A 351 -2.91 23.36 -21.27
CA LYS A 351 -1.77 22.65 -20.66
C LYS A 351 -2.22 21.40 -19.89
N LEU A 352 -3.28 21.51 -19.08
CA LEU A 352 -3.85 20.37 -18.37
C LEU A 352 -4.37 19.29 -19.33
N GLU A 353 -5.02 19.67 -20.41
CA GLU A 353 -5.46 18.76 -21.48
C GLU A 353 -4.26 18.06 -22.12
N THR A 354 -3.20 18.80 -22.43
CA THR A 354 -1.96 18.26 -23.00
C THR A 354 -1.34 17.22 -22.07
N ILE A 355 -1.28 17.48 -20.76
CA ILE A 355 -0.78 16.52 -19.76
C ILE A 355 -1.68 15.28 -19.72
N CYS A 356 -2.99 15.46 -19.65
CA CYS A 356 -3.93 14.33 -19.58
C CYS A 356 -3.90 13.47 -20.85
N ASN A 357 -3.72 14.08 -22.02
CA ASN A 357 -3.57 13.39 -23.31
C ASN A 357 -2.21 12.71 -23.46
N ARG A 358 -1.14 13.29 -22.90
CA ARG A 358 0.20 12.68 -22.86
C ARG A 358 0.22 11.44 -21.97
N PHE A 359 -0.59 11.41 -20.91
CA PHE A 359 -0.62 10.34 -19.92
C PHE A 359 -2.01 9.70 -19.74
N PRO A 360 -2.64 9.15 -20.81
CA PRO A 360 -4.07 8.81 -20.81
C PRO A 360 -4.42 7.68 -19.83
N ASN A 361 -3.49 6.75 -19.59
CA ASN A 361 -3.67 5.58 -18.72
C ASN A 361 -2.99 5.71 -17.34
N HIS A 362 -2.39 6.86 -17.04
CA HIS A 362 -1.72 7.07 -15.76
C HIS A 362 -2.71 7.57 -14.70
N ARG A 363 -2.37 7.35 -13.44
CA ARG A 363 -3.08 7.97 -12.31
C ARG A 363 -2.66 9.42 -12.25
N ILE A 364 -3.59 10.35 -12.39
CA ILE A 364 -3.28 11.78 -12.34
C ILE A 364 -4.01 12.39 -11.15
N ILE A 365 -3.32 13.26 -10.43
CA ILE A 365 -3.85 14.08 -9.35
C ILE A 365 -3.52 15.52 -9.70
N ILE A 366 -4.54 16.35 -9.85
CA ILE A 366 -4.42 17.78 -10.11
C ILE A 366 -4.91 18.49 -8.84
N MET A 367 -4.06 19.34 -8.29
CA MET A 367 -4.32 20.10 -7.08
C MET A 367 -3.95 21.55 -7.36
N GLY A 368 -4.78 22.49 -6.93
CA GLY A 368 -4.46 23.89 -7.17
C GLY A 368 -5.59 24.85 -6.86
N ASP A 369 -5.24 26.13 -6.86
CA ASP A 369 -6.19 27.23 -6.81
C ASP A 369 -6.58 27.63 -8.24
N PHE A 370 -7.83 27.35 -8.60
CA PHE A 370 -8.36 27.64 -9.93
C PHE A 370 -8.98 29.04 -10.02
N ASN A 371 -9.22 29.70 -8.88
CA ASN A 371 -10.01 30.94 -8.82
C ASN A 371 -11.34 30.82 -9.61
N ALA A 372 -12.02 29.68 -9.49
CA ALA A 372 -13.24 29.35 -10.23
C ALA A 372 -14.33 28.85 -9.27
N LYS A 373 -15.60 29.21 -9.52
CA LYS A 373 -16.72 28.86 -8.64
C LYS A 373 -17.67 27.90 -9.34
N SER A 374 -18.03 26.82 -8.68
CA SER A 374 -19.04 25.89 -9.20
C SER A 374 -19.83 25.21 -8.10
N SER A 375 -21.11 24.99 -8.39
CA SER A 375 -22.01 24.15 -7.60
C SER A 375 -21.56 22.68 -7.52
N ALA A 376 -20.61 22.26 -8.37
CA ALA A 376 -20.05 20.91 -8.35
C ALA A 376 -19.08 20.64 -7.20
N TRP A 377 -18.45 21.68 -6.64
CA TRP A 377 -17.48 21.57 -5.52
C TRP A 377 -17.74 22.55 -4.39
N SER A 378 -18.86 23.27 -4.43
CA SER A 378 -19.20 24.31 -3.46
C SER A 378 -20.70 24.55 -3.39
N PRO A 379 -21.22 25.21 -2.35
CA PRO A 379 -22.63 25.60 -2.27
C PRO A 379 -22.94 26.85 -3.10
N ARG A 380 -21.96 27.42 -3.83
CA ARG A 380 -22.11 28.65 -4.60
C ARG A 380 -22.55 28.37 -6.05
N PRO A 381 -23.25 29.31 -6.70
CA PRO A 381 -23.56 29.21 -8.14
C PRO A 381 -22.29 29.12 -9.00
N THR A 382 -22.43 28.48 -10.15
CA THR A 382 -21.34 28.30 -11.11
C THR A 382 -21.09 29.58 -11.92
N ASP A 383 -19.84 30.05 -11.93
CA ASP A 383 -19.39 31.17 -12.76
C ASP A 383 -18.78 30.70 -14.10
N GLU A 384 -18.43 31.63 -14.99
CA GLU A 384 -17.88 31.27 -16.32
C GLU A 384 -16.59 30.46 -16.22
N ARG A 385 -15.69 30.80 -15.29
CA ARG A 385 -14.47 30.03 -15.05
C ARG A 385 -14.78 28.61 -14.57
N GLY A 386 -15.76 28.47 -13.68
CA GLY A 386 -16.26 27.19 -13.20
C GLY A 386 -16.87 26.35 -14.30
N LYS A 387 -17.56 26.95 -15.28
CA LYS A 387 -18.02 26.26 -16.49
C LYS A 387 -16.85 25.72 -17.31
N SER A 388 -15.83 26.53 -17.56
CA SER A 388 -14.63 26.10 -18.30
C SER A 388 -13.90 24.94 -17.61
N VAL A 389 -13.73 25.01 -16.28
CA VAL A 389 -13.15 23.88 -15.50
C VAL A 389 -14.03 22.64 -15.59
N LEU A 390 -15.35 22.77 -15.51
CA LEU A 390 -16.28 21.64 -15.63
C LEU A 390 -16.25 21.00 -17.02
N GLU A 391 -16.19 21.81 -18.08
CA GLU A 391 -16.04 21.32 -19.45
C GLU A 391 -14.75 20.52 -19.60
N PHE A 392 -13.63 21.02 -19.07
CA PHE A 392 -12.37 20.30 -19.01
C PHE A 392 -12.48 18.97 -18.25
N VAL A 393 -13.06 18.99 -17.04
CA VAL A 393 -13.27 17.80 -16.20
C VAL A 393 -14.08 16.73 -16.94
N ASN A 394 -15.17 17.14 -17.60
CA ASN A 394 -16.03 16.24 -18.35
C ASN A 394 -15.34 15.71 -19.61
N LYS A 395 -14.66 16.58 -20.37
CA LYS A 395 -13.94 16.23 -21.60
C LYS A 395 -12.83 15.21 -21.33
N MET A 396 -12.13 15.35 -20.21
CA MET A 396 -11.00 14.50 -19.85
C MET A 396 -11.38 13.32 -18.93
N ASP A 397 -12.67 13.06 -18.66
CA ASP A 397 -13.17 11.99 -17.77
C ASP A 397 -12.46 12.00 -16.41
N LEU A 398 -12.50 13.16 -15.75
CA LEU A 398 -11.90 13.42 -14.45
C LEU A 398 -12.93 13.38 -13.32
N PHE A 399 -12.48 13.14 -12.10
CA PHE A 399 -13.30 13.20 -10.90
C PHE A 399 -12.89 14.36 -10.00
N ILE A 400 -13.88 15.08 -9.47
CA ILE A 400 -13.68 16.12 -8.47
C ILE A 400 -13.82 15.48 -7.10
N GLU A 401 -12.79 15.59 -6.27
CA GLU A 401 -12.76 14.97 -4.93
C GLU A 401 -13.31 15.91 -3.84
N ASN A 402 -13.44 17.21 -4.14
CA ASN A 402 -13.98 18.19 -3.21
C ASN A 402 -15.38 17.80 -2.74
N ASN A 403 -15.63 18.00 -1.45
CA ASN A 403 -16.97 17.90 -0.88
C ASN A 403 -17.63 19.29 -0.86
N GLY A 404 -18.74 19.46 -1.56
CA GLY A 404 -19.49 20.73 -1.60
C GLY A 404 -20.05 21.18 -0.24
N ASP A 405 -20.18 20.26 0.71
CA ASP A 405 -20.62 20.56 2.09
C ASP A 405 -19.44 20.85 3.04
N SER A 406 -18.20 20.95 2.52
CA SER A 406 -17.04 21.29 3.34
C SER A 406 -17.02 22.75 3.76
N LEU A 407 -16.15 23.07 4.72
CA LEU A 407 -15.73 24.44 4.96
C LEU A 407 -15.19 25.08 3.67
N ALA A 408 -15.34 26.40 3.56
CA ALA A 408 -14.77 27.16 2.45
C ALA A 408 -13.25 27.04 2.41
N THR A 409 -12.68 26.94 1.21
CA THR A 409 -11.23 26.81 1.05
C THR A 409 -10.51 28.15 1.21
N TYR A 410 -11.24 29.25 1.00
CA TYR A 410 -10.83 30.62 1.22
C TYR A 410 -11.83 31.34 2.13
N SER A 411 -11.33 32.09 3.10
CA SER A 411 -12.14 32.86 4.06
C SER A 411 -11.43 34.16 4.42
N SER A 412 -12.02 35.29 4.07
CA SER A 412 -11.57 36.61 4.50
C SER A 412 -12.74 37.45 5.01
N GLU A 413 -12.46 38.67 5.47
CA GLU A 413 -13.49 39.64 5.88
C GLU A 413 -14.51 39.95 4.76
N LYS A 414 -14.11 39.77 3.50
CA LYS A 414 -14.98 40.00 2.33
C LYS A 414 -15.91 38.82 2.03
N GLY A 415 -15.70 37.68 2.68
CA GLY A 415 -16.53 36.49 2.55
C GLY A 415 -15.74 35.22 2.28
N GLU A 416 -16.49 34.16 1.95
CA GLU A 416 -15.99 32.80 1.80
C GLU A 416 -16.18 32.25 0.39
N SER A 417 -15.18 31.52 -0.11
CA SER A 417 -15.20 30.85 -1.42
C SER A 417 -14.48 29.49 -1.42
N TRP A 418 -14.79 28.67 -2.43
CA TRP A 418 -14.24 27.32 -2.64
C TRP A 418 -13.54 27.29 -4.00
N THR A 419 -12.33 27.84 -4.08
CA THR A 419 -11.57 28.00 -5.32
C THR A 419 -10.44 27.00 -5.48
N ASP A 420 -10.05 26.35 -4.38
CA ASP A 420 -9.02 25.32 -4.35
C ASP A 420 -9.62 23.95 -4.65
N ILE A 421 -9.17 23.29 -5.72
CA ILE A 421 -9.78 22.07 -6.26
C ILE A 421 -8.78 20.92 -6.28
N THR A 422 -9.26 19.73 -5.90
CA THR A 422 -8.58 18.45 -6.04
C THR A 422 -9.32 17.60 -7.08
N ILE A 423 -8.64 17.25 -8.17
CA ILE A 423 -9.18 16.51 -9.30
C ILE A 423 -8.33 15.25 -9.54
N THR A 424 -8.95 14.11 -9.83
CA THR A 424 -8.26 12.85 -10.08
C THR A 424 -8.63 12.22 -11.43
N LYS A 425 -7.69 11.47 -12.01
CA LYS A 425 -7.88 10.63 -13.21
C LYS A 425 -7.38 9.22 -12.95
N ASN A 426 -8.12 8.20 -13.39
CA ASN A 426 -7.74 6.79 -13.29
C ASN A 426 -7.43 6.30 -11.85
N ILE A 427 -7.92 7.01 -10.84
CA ILE A 427 -7.81 6.63 -9.43
C ILE A 427 -9.15 6.05 -8.98
N GLU A 428 -9.11 4.87 -8.34
CA GLU A 428 -10.34 4.28 -7.81
C GLU A 428 -10.85 5.11 -6.63
N ARG A 429 -12.16 5.38 -6.57
CA ARG A 429 -12.77 6.21 -5.51
C ARG A 429 -12.53 5.70 -4.09
N ASN A 430 -12.34 4.39 -3.92
CA ASN A 430 -12.03 3.78 -2.63
C ASN A 430 -10.57 3.96 -2.19
N LEU A 431 -9.70 4.45 -3.09
CA LEU A 431 -8.31 4.75 -2.80
C LEU A 431 -8.20 6.14 -2.16
N VAL A 432 -8.97 7.12 -2.64
CA VAL A 432 -9.02 8.46 -2.04
C VAL A 432 -9.85 8.39 -0.76
N ASP A 433 -9.26 8.79 0.36
CA ASP A 433 -9.89 8.75 1.67
C ASP A 433 -9.50 9.98 2.49
N ASN A 434 -10.35 10.34 3.46
CA ASN A 434 -10.13 11.47 4.36
C ASN A 434 -9.86 12.81 3.64
N TRP A 435 -10.51 13.05 2.50
CA TRP A 435 -10.49 14.40 1.92
C TRP A 435 -11.20 15.37 2.85
N CYS A 436 -10.52 16.43 3.27
CA CYS A 436 -11.11 17.45 4.14
C CYS A 436 -10.41 18.81 4.00
N VAL A 437 -11.18 19.85 4.36
CA VAL A 437 -10.70 21.22 4.58
C VAL A 437 -10.53 21.43 6.08
N HIS A 438 -9.33 21.78 6.51
CA HIS A 438 -8.99 21.98 7.92
C HIS A 438 -9.47 23.34 8.42
N SER A 439 -9.91 23.42 9.67
CA SER A 439 -10.37 24.66 10.31
C SER A 439 -9.26 25.39 11.08
N GLU A 440 -8.10 24.76 11.22
CA GLU A 440 -6.95 25.32 11.92
C GLU A 440 -6.41 26.58 11.23
N ILE A 441 -5.86 27.49 12.03
CA ILE A 441 -5.26 28.74 11.55
C ILE A 441 -3.98 28.38 10.79
N THR A 442 -3.97 28.71 9.49
CA THR A 442 -2.83 28.49 8.59
C THR A 442 -1.94 29.73 8.46
N GLY A 443 -2.37 30.90 8.96
CA GLY A 443 -1.71 32.18 8.70
C GLY A 443 -1.94 32.74 7.29
N SER A 444 -2.80 32.08 6.50
CA SER A 444 -3.31 32.52 5.20
C SER A 444 -4.84 32.64 5.28
N ASP A 445 -5.43 33.43 4.39
CA ASP A 445 -6.89 33.43 4.18
C ASP A 445 -7.39 32.09 3.60
N HIS A 446 -6.48 31.28 3.03
CA HIS A 446 -6.79 29.93 2.57
C HIS A 446 -6.58 28.89 3.65
N ARG A 447 -7.45 27.87 3.62
CA ARG A 447 -7.45 26.72 4.51
C ARG A 447 -6.69 25.55 3.88
N LEU A 448 -6.01 24.77 4.72
CA LEU A 448 -5.28 23.58 4.29
C LEU A 448 -6.29 22.50 3.86
N ILE A 449 -6.13 21.99 2.65
CA ILE A 449 -6.85 20.82 2.14
C ILE A 449 -5.95 19.61 2.26
N THR A 450 -6.49 18.47 2.70
CA THR A 450 -5.74 17.22 2.75
C THR A 450 -6.56 16.06 2.28
N PHE A 451 -5.89 15.04 1.76
CA PHE A 451 -6.48 13.73 1.55
C PHE A 451 -5.40 12.66 1.62
N THR A 452 -5.82 11.41 1.65
CA THR A 452 -4.92 10.26 1.67
C THR A 452 -5.26 9.30 0.55
N LEU A 453 -4.25 8.74 -0.11
CA LEU A 453 -4.43 7.56 -0.96
C LEU A 453 -4.17 6.33 -0.11
N CYS A 454 -5.18 5.56 0.22
CA CYS A 454 -5.05 4.36 1.03
C CYS A 454 -5.31 3.11 0.19
N ALA A 455 -4.28 2.27 0.01
CA ALA A 455 -4.43 0.93 -0.53
C ALA A 455 -5.17 0.03 0.48
N LYS A 456 -6.48 0.23 0.62
CA LYS A 456 -7.33 -0.72 1.35
C LYS A 456 -7.30 -2.01 0.55
N ARG A 457 -6.58 -3.04 1.03
CA ARG A 457 -6.88 -4.42 0.63
C ARG A 457 -8.35 -4.60 0.96
N THR A 458 -9.22 -4.60 -0.04
CA THR A 458 -10.62 -4.95 0.14
C THR A 458 -10.66 -6.39 0.60
N ASN A 459 -10.60 -6.61 1.92
CA ASN A 459 -10.83 -7.91 2.56
C ASN A 459 -12.30 -8.35 2.50
N GLN A 460 -13.03 -7.85 1.50
CA GLN A 460 -14.31 -8.36 1.10
C GLN A 460 -14.29 -8.46 -0.42
N SER A 461 -13.95 -9.65 -0.91
CA SER A 461 -14.69 -10.19 -2.05
C SER A 461 -16.16 -10.38 -1.60
N LYS A 462 -16.87 -9.28 -1.34
CA LYS A 462 -18.28 -9.31 -1.72
C LYS A 462 -18.19 -9.47 -3.22
N ASN A 463 -18.69 -10.58 -3.75
CA ASN A 463 -18.83 -10.82 -5.18
C ASN A 463 -19.37 -9.53 -5.81
N ARG A 464 -18.47 -8.66 -6.28
CA ARG A 464 -18.87 -7.51 -7.08
C ARG A 464 -19.39 -8.17 -8.33
N LEU A 465 -20.68 -8.08 -8.56
CA LEU A 465 -21.24 -8.32 -9.87
C LEU A 465 -20.51 -7.37 -10.80
N ALA A 466 -19.47 -7.86 -11.46
CA ALA A 466 -18.76 -7.13 -12.49
C ALA A 466 -19.60 -7.29 -13.75
N TRP A 467 -20.29 -6.22 -14.13
CA TRP A 467 -21.12 -6.17 -15.33
C TRP A 467 -20.18 -6.12 -16.52
N LYS A 468 -19.85 -7.28 -17.07
CA LYS A 468 -19.03 -7.34 -18.29
C LYS A 468 -19.90 -7.07 -19.51
N ILE A 469 -19.46 -6.16 -20.38
CA ILE A 469 -20.17 -5.79 -21.62
C ILE A 469 -20.41 -7.02 -22.51
N GLU A 470 -19.48 -7.98 -22.51
CA GLU A 470 -19.60 -9.25 -23.24
C GLU A 470 -20.84 -10.09 -22.85
N ASN A 471 -21.34 -9.91 -21.63
CA ASN A 471 -22.51 -10.63 -21.09
C ASN A 471 -23.82 -9.85 -21.26
N MET A 472 -23.77 -8.68 -21.88
CA MET A 472 -24.90 -7.78 -22.06
C MET A 472 -25.57 -8.02 -23.41
N LYS A 473 -26.89 -8.16 -23.40
CA LYS A 473 -27.71 -8.21 -24.61
C LYS A 473 -27.87 -6.79 -25.16
N LEU A 474 -26.88 -6.35 -25.94
CA LEU A 474 -26.77 -4.97 -26.43
C LEU A 474 -28.02 -4.46 -27.18
N LEU A 475 -28.69 -5.32 -27.95
CA LEU A 475 -29.89 -4.94 -28.70
C LEU A 475 -31.09 -4.67 -27.77
N GLU A 476 -31.35 -5.58 -26.82
CA GLU A 476 -32.41 -5.42 -25.80
C GLU A 476 -32.14 -4.18 -24.94
N PHE A 477 -30.87 -3.97 -24.56
CA PHE A 477 -30.48 -2.80 -23.79
C PHE A 477 -30.73 -1.50 -24.56
N LYS A 478 -30.37 -1.44 -25.85
CA LYS A 478 -30.61 -0.26 -26.68
C LYS A 478 -32.10 0.10 -26.73
N ILE A 479 -32.97 -0.89 -26.90
CA ILE A 479 -34.43 -0.70 -26.93
C ILE A 479 -34.94 -0.17 -25.57
N GLU A 480 -34.53 -0.81 -24.47
CA GLU A 480 -34.97 -0.44 -23.12
C GLU A 480 -34.46 0.93 -22.68
N ILE A 481 -33.22 1.29 -23.04
CA ILE A 481 -32.67 2.64 -22.80
C ILE A 481 -33.42 3.68 -23.63
N SER A 482 -33.68 3.43 -24.91
CA SER A 482 -34.47 4.36 -25.73
C SER A 482 -35.90 4.54 -25.19
N ARG A 483 -36.47 3.52 -24.53
CA ARG A 483 -37.75 3.64 -23.81
C ARG A 483 -37.61 4.49 -22.55
N LEU A 484 -36.56 4.26 -21.75
CA LEU A 484 -36.26 5.03 -20.55
C LEU A 484 -36.05 6.52 -20.87
N VAL A 485 -35.25 6.83 -21.89
CA VAL A 485 -35.00 8.21 -22.33
C VAL A 485 -36.29 8.91 -22.76
N ARG A 486 -37.18 8.20 -23.49
CA ARG A 486 -38.51 8.75 -23.87
C ARG A 486 -39.39 9.03 -22.65
N GLU A 487 -39.39 8.14 -21.64
CA GLU A 487 -40.15 8.35 -20.39
C GLU A 487 -39.73 9.63 -19.67
N PHE A 488 -38.44 9.96 -19.70
CA PHE A 488 -37.90 11.13 -19.00
C PHE A 488 -37.90 12.41 -19.84
N LYS A 489 -37.94 12.31 -21.18
CA LYS A 489 -38.02 13.46 -22.08
C LYS A 489 -39.29 14.31 -21.88
N GLY A 490 -40.37 13.70 -21.39
CA GLY A 490 -41.65 14.38 -21.12
C GLY A 490 -41.82 14.92 -19.70
N LYS A 491 -40.81 14.81 -18.82
CA LYS A 491 -40.94 15.22 -17.40
C LYS A 491 -40.30 16.59 -17.17
N SER A 492 -41.05 17.51 -16.55
CA SER A 492 -40.54 18.83 -16.16
C SER A 492 -39.56 18.72 -14.98
N LEU A 493 -38.36 19.27 -15.14
CA LEU A 493 -37.35 19.33 -14.09
C LEU A 493 -37.40 20.69 -13.39
N ASN A 494 -37.36 20.68 -12.06
CA ASN A 494 -37.20 21.86 -11.21
C ASN A 494 -36.31 21.53 -10.01
N GLN A 495 -35.90 22.57 -9.27
CA GLN A 495 -34.94 22.42 -8.18
C GLN A 495 -35.44 21.53 -7.04
N GLY A 496 -36.77 21.43 -6.84
CA GLY A 496 -37.39 20.59 -5.81
C GLY A 496 -37.55 19.11 -6.21
N ASN A 497 -37.50 18.77 -7.49
CA ASN A 497 -37.72 17.41 -7.98
C ASN A 497 -36.48 16.73 -8.58
N LEU A 498 -35.38 17.48 -8.78
CA LEU A 498 -34.17 17.01 -9.44
C LEU A 498 -33.59 15.75 -8.78
N ASP A 499 -33.39 15.76 -7.47
CA ASP A 499 -32.82 14.62 -6.73
C ASP A 499 -33.69 13.38 -6.79
N LEU A 500 -35.02 13.57 -6.69
CA LEU A 500 -35.97 12.47 -6.79
C LEU A 500 -35.97 11.87 -8.19
N MET A 501 -35.93 12.74 -9.22
CA MET A 501 -35.85 12.37 -10.62
C MET A 501 -34.56 11.63 -10.96
N LEU A 502 -33.42 12.09 -10.42
CA LEU A 502 -32.13 11.41 -10.56
C LEU A 502 -32.15 10.03 -9.90
N ARG A 503 -32.68 9.90 -8.68
CA ARG A 503 -32.83 8.59 -8.02
C ARG A 503 -33.70 7.64 -8.84
N TYR A 504 -34.86 8.12 -9.31
CA TYR A 504 -35.79 7.32 -10.10
C TYR A 504 -35.18 6.90 -11.44
N PHE A 505 -34.42 7.78 -12.10
CA PHE A 505 -33.67 7.46 -13.31
C PHE A 505 -32.62 6.38 -13.06
N CYS A 506 -31.78 6.56 -12.03
CA CYS A 506 -30.74 5.59 -11.67
C CYS A 506 -31.33 4.21 -11.32
N GLU A 507 -32.45 4.19 -10.60
CA GLU A 507 -33.12 2.94 -10.24
C GLU A 507 -33.67 2.21 -11.48
N LYS A 508 -34.34 2.94 -12.38
CA LYS A 508 -34.86 2.36 -13.62
C LYS A 508 -33.76 1.87 -14.53
N LEU A 509 -32.70 2.65 -14.64
CA LEU A 509 -31.50 2.31 -15.39
C LEU A 509 -30.86 1.03 -14.85
N TYR A 510 -30.75 0.86 -13.52
CA TYR A 510 -30.29 -0.39 -12.91
C TYR A 510 -31.15 -1.60 -13.28
N ARG A 511 -32.48 -1.44 -13.24
CA ARG A 511 -33.43 -2.50 -13.61
C ARG A 511 -33.29 -2.88 -15.08
N VAL A 512 -33.10 -1.89 -15.97
CA VAL A 512 -32.84 -2.12 -17.40
C VAL A 512 -31.57 -2.95 -17.58
N CYS A 513 -30.48 -2.60 -16.89
CA CYS A 513 -29.26 -3.39 -16.93
C CYS A 513 -29.51 -4.82 -16.49
N GLY A 514 -30.15 -5.02 -15.33
CA GLY A 514 -30.37 -6.35 -14.74
C GLY A 514 -31.19 -7.27 -15.64
N LYS A 515 -32.15 -6.73 -16.39
CA LYS A 515 -32.90 -7.46 -17.41
C LYS A 515 -32.03 -7.87 -18.60
N CYS A 516 -31.10 -7.01 -19.01
CA CYS A 516 -30.32 -7.18 -20.23
C CYS A 516 -29.03 -8.00 -20.02
N ILE A 517 -28.79 -8.55 -18.83
CA ILE A 517 -27.66 -9.45 -18.56
C ILE A 517 -28.07 -10.92 -18.79
N LYS A 518 -27.18 -11.69 -19.42
CA LYS A 518 -27.27 -13.15 -19.48
C LYS A 518 -27.10 -13.73 -18.05
N LYS A 519 -28.14 -14.35 -17.49
CA LYS A 519 -28.08 -14.98 -16.16
C LYS A 519 -27.24 -16.27 -16.24
N GLY A 520 -26.12 -16.32 -15.53
CA GLY A 520 -25.49 -17.59 -15.13
C GLY A 520 -26.26 -18.21 -13.97
N ASN A 521 -26.26 -19.54 -13.88
CA ASN A 521 -26.95 -20.31 -12.84
C ASN A 521 -26.38 -20.00 -11.44
N GLU A 522 -26.95 -19.03 -10.73
CA GLU A 522 -26.84 -18.91 -9.27
C GLU A 522 -28.05 -18.09 -8.76
N LYS A 523 -28.84 -18.70 -7.87
CA LYS A 523 -30.01 -18.05 -7.24
C LYS A 523 -29.55 -16.91 -6.34
N MET A 524 -29.91 -15.67 -6.66
CA MET A 524 -29.68 -14.49 -5.81
C MET A 524 -30.88 -14.22 -4.89
N GLY A 525 -30.66 -14.26 -3.58
CA GLY A 525 -31.51 -13.61 -2.58
C GLY A 525 -31.23 -12.10 -2.57
N ILE A 526 -32.30 -11.30 -2.48
CA ILE A 526 -32.25 -9.84 -2.57
C ILE A 526 -32.19 -9.26 -1.14
N THR A 527 -31.19 -8.42 -0.86
CA THR A 527 -31.23 -7.45 0.24
C THR A 527 -30.80 -6.09 -0.32
N LEU A 528 -31.66 -5.09 -0.14
CA LEU A 528 -31.51 -3.73 -0.64
C LEU A 528 -30.52 -2.93 0.22
N TYR A 529 -29.48 -2.36 -0.39
CA TYR A 529 -28.82 -1.15 0.12
C TYR A 529 -28.38 -0.26 -1.05
N GLY A 530 -28.80 1.00 -1.02
CA GLY A 530 -28.57 2.00 -2.07
C GLY A 530 -27.09 2.32 -2.25
N GLY A 531 -26.53 1.91 -3.38
CA GLY A 531 -25.23 2.34 -3.87
C GLY A 531 -25.38 2.94 -5.27
N ARG A 532 -24.94 4.19 -5.45
CA ARG A 532 -24.94 4.89 -6.75
C ARG A 532 -24.09 4.12 -7.77
N ILE A 533 -24.66 3.91 -8.96
CA ILE A 533 -24.07 3.14 -10.06
C ILE A 533 -23.15 4.06 -10.87
N ASN A 534 -21.87 3.70 -10.97
CA ASN A 534 -20.92 4.36 -11.86
C ASN A 534 -21.20 3.97 -13.31
N TRP A 535 -21.64 4.94 -14.11
CA TRP A 535 -21.75 4.81 -15.57
C TRP A 535 -20.47 5.35 -16.22
N LYS A 536 -19.73 4.48 -16.91
CA LYS A 536 -18.78 4.93 -17.94
C LYS A 536 -19.60 5.30 -19.17
N TRP A 537 -19.69 6.59 -19.46
CA TRP A 537 -20.30 7.05 -20.71
C TRP A 537 -19.29 6.88 -21.84
N THR A 538 -19.43 5.82 -22.63
CA THR A 538 -18.87 5.84 -23.97
C THR A 538 -19.78 6.73 -24.81
N VAL A 539 -19.27 7.87 -25.25
CA VAL A 539 -19.97 8.78 -26.16
C VAL A 539 -20.28 8.00 -27.45
N VAL A 540 -21.51 7.50 -27.56
CA VAL A 540 -22.08 7.11 -28.84
C VAL A 540 -22.62 8.40 -29.43
N LYS A 541 -21.88 8.95 -30.40
CA LYS A 541 -22.40 10.02 -31.28
C LYS A 541 -23.76 9.57 -31.82
N PHE A 542 -24.81 10.30 -31.46
CA PHE A 542 -26.05 10.27 -32.22
C PHE A 542 -26.06 11.54 -33.07
N GLU A 543 -25.74 11.38 -34.35
CA GLU A 543 -26.09 12.37 -35.36
C GLU A 543 -27.62 12.40 -35.50
N ARG A 544 -28.24 13.47 -35.05
CA ARG A 544 -28.97 14.44 -35.88
C ARG A 544 -29.47 15.59 -35.02
#